data_AF-A0A1B6ES46-F1
#
_entry.id   AF-A0A1B6ES46-F1
#
_cell.length_a   1.000
_cell.length_b   1.000
_cell.length_c   1.000
_cell.angle_alpha   90.00
_cell.angle_beta   90.00
_cell.angle_gamma   90.00
#
_symmetry.space_group_name_H-M   'P 1'
#
loop_
_entity.id
_entity.type
_entity.pdbx_description
1 polymer ?
#
loop_
_entity_poly.entity_id
_entity_poly.type
_entity_poly.pdbx_seq_one_letter_code
_entity_poly.pdbx_strand_id
1 'polypeptide(L)'
;CTKCVSEEYRLSSEAFEWLIGEIETRFQQAQVSPGEMVGALAAQSLGEPATQMTLNTFHFAGVSSKNVTLGVPRLKEIINISKKPKAPSLTVFLKGAAARDAEK
;
A
#
# COMPACT_ATOMS: atom_id res chain seq x y z
N CYS A 1 -20.30 -6.11 18.99
CA CYS A 1 -19.73 -4.86 19.52
C CYS A 1 -19.86 -4.78 21.04
N THR A 2 -21.09 -4.82 21.60
CA THR A 2 -21.32 -4.81 23.07
C THR A 2 -20.58 -5.93 23.81
N LYS A 3 -20.52 -7.12 23.21
CA LYS A 3 -19.74 -8.26 23.74
C LYS A 3 -18.25 -7.91 23.94
N CYS A 4 -17.62 -7.23 23.00
CA CYS A 4 -16.21 -6.84 23.12
C CYS A 4 -16.02 -5.81 24.23
N VAL A 5 -16.89 -4.80 24.30
CA VAL A 5 -16.81 -3.75 25.33
C VAL A 5 -17.00 -4.32 26.73
N SER A 6 -17.96 -5.23 26.90
CA SER A 6 -18.36 -5.74 28.22
C SER A 6 -17.62 -7.01 28.66
N GLU A 7 -17.38 -7.97 27.76
CA GLU A 7 -16.83 -9.28 28.14
C GLU A 7 -15.33 -9.39 27.91
N GLU A 8 -14.84 -8.79 26.82
CA GLU A 8 -13.43 -8.86 26.40
C GLU A 8 -12.59 -7.76 27.06
N TYR A 9 -12.96 -6.49 26.85
CA TYR A 9 -12.26 -5.34 27.41
C TYR A 9 -12.78 -4.91 28.79
N ARG A 10 -13.99 -5.36 29.17
CA ARG A 10 -14.61 -5.13 30.49
C ARG A 10 -14.54 -3.67 30.95
N LEU A 11 -14.87 -2.75 30.05
CA LEU A 11 -14.81 -1.33 30.34
C LEU A 11 -15.92 -0.94 31.32
N SER A 12 -15.56 -0.13 32.33
CA SER A 12 -16.54 0.59 33.14
C SER A 12 -17.20 1.70 32.31
N SER A 13 -18.37 2.18 32.73
CA SER A 13 -19.03 3.31 32.06
C SER A 13 -18.14 4.55 32.01
N GLU A 14 -17.43 4.85 33.10
CA GLU A 14 -16.47 5.98 33.16
C GLU A 14 -15.32 5.80 32.17
N ALA A 15 -14.75 4.59 32.07
CA ALA A 15 -13.66 4.31 31.13
C ALA A 15 -14.16 4.36 29.67
N PHE A 16 -15.39 3.92 29.41
CA PHE A 16 -16.00 3.98 28.09
C PHE A 16 -16.28 5.43 27.66
N GLU A 17 -16.87 6.26 28.53
CA GLU A 17 -17.11 7.67 28.25
C GLU A 17 -15.80 8.44 28.00
N TRP A 18 -14.78 8.17 28.82
CA TRP A 18 -13.45 8.74 28.60
C TRP A 18 -12.87 8.33 27.24
N LEU A 19 -12.97 7.05 26.87
CA LEU A 19 -12.47 6.53 25.60
C LEU A 19 -13.16 7.20 24.40
N ILE A 20 -14.47 7.41 24.47
CA ILE A 20 -15.20 8.10 23.41
C ILE A 20 -14.71 9.55 23.27
N GLY A 21 -14.51 10.26 24.39
CA GLY A 21 -13.95 11.63 24.36
C GLY A 21 -12.53 11.70 23.80
N GLU A 22 -11.68 10.72 24.13
CA GLU A 22 -10.33 10.62 23.59
C GLU A 22 -10.34 10.34 22.08
N ILE A 23 -11.23 9.46 21.61
CA ILE A 23 -11.41 9.18 20.18
C ILE A 23 -11.85 10.44 19.44
N GLU A 24 -12.82 11.19 19.95
CA GLU A 24 -13.27 12.44 19.34
C GLU A 24 -12.13 13.46 19.25
N THR A 25 -11.39 13.64 20.35
CA THR A 25 -10.27 14.57 20.41
C THR A 25 -9.19 14.20 19.39
N ARG A 26 -8.79 12.92 19.33
CA ARG A 26 -7.79 12.45 18.36
C ARG A 26 -8.28 12.54 16.93
N PHE A 27 -9.56 12.27 16.68
CA PHE A 27 -10.14 12.39 15.35
C PHE A 27 -10.09 13.83 14.84
N GLN A 28 -10.43 14.81 15.68
CA GLN A 28 -10.33 16.23 15.31
C GLN A 28 -8.88 16.65 15.06
N GLN A 29 -7.93 16.19 15.89
CA GLN A 29 -6.51 16.48 15.72
C GLN A 29 -5.88 15.83 14.47
N ALA A 30 -6.41 14.70 14.02
CA ALA A 30 -5.91 13.99 12.84
C ALA A 30 -6.28 14.68 11.51
N GLN A 31 -7.11 15.72 11.54
CA GLN A 31 -7.45 16.48 10.35
C GLN A 31 -6.26 17.32 9.87
N VAL A 32 -6.02 17.30 8.56
CA VAL A 32 -4.99 18.10 7.90
C VAL A 32 -5.34 19.59 7.97
N SER A 33 -4.33 20.45 8.11
CA SER A 33 -4.57 21.89 8.13
C SER A 33 -4.91 22.41 6.73
N PRO A 34 -5.93 23.28 6.58
CA PRO A 34 -6.24 23.87 5.29
C PRO A 34 -5.07 24.74 4.79
N GLY A 35 -4.77 24.65 3.50
CA GLY A 35 -3.67 25.40 2.88
C GLY A 35 -2.29 24.75 3.04
N GLU A 36 -2.20 23.54 3.59
CA GLU A 36 -0.94 22.80 3.65
C GLU A 36 -0.41 22.47 2.23
N MET A 37 0.91 22.58 2.05
CA MET A 37 1.59 22.36 0.77
C MET A 37 1.76 20.88 0.45
N VAL A 38 0.63 20.17 0.32
CA VAL A 38 0.57 18.71 0.11
C VAL A 38 1.29 18.24 -1.16
N GLY A 39 1.41 19.10 -2.18
CA GLY A 39 2.11 18.75 -3.43
C GLY A 39 3.61 18.52 -3.23
N ALA A 40 4.27 19.39 -2.45
CA ALA A 40 5.70 19.24 -2.16
C ALA A 40 5.97 18.02 -1.27
N LEU A 41 5.12 17.82 -0.25
CA LEU A 41 5.19 16.67 0.65
C LEU A 41 4.95 15.34 -0.09
N ALA A 42 3.96 15.29 -0.97
CA ALA A 42 3.68 14.13 -1.82
C ALA A 42 4.85 13.83 -2.76
N ALA A 43 5.46 14.86 -3.37
CA ALA A 43 6.59 14.68 -4.26
C ALA A 43 7.83 14.12 -3.52
N GLN A 44 8.14 14.65 -2.33
CA GLN A 44 9.26 14.17 -1.52
C GLN A 44 9.04 12.76 -0.98
N SER A 45 7.83 12.49 -0.45
CA SER A 45 7.48 11.16 0.09
C SER A 45 7.56 10.04 -0.95
N LEU A 46 7.41 10.34 -2.24
CA LEU A 46 7.67 9.41 -3.34
C LEU A 46 9.14 9.40 -3.77
N GLY A 47 9.77 10.58 -3.87
CA GLY A 47 11.13 10.73 -4.41
C GLY A 47 12.21 10.13 -3.52
N GLU A 48 12.13 10.30 -2.21
CA GLU A 48 13.12 9.76 -1.26
C GLU A 48 13.22 8.23 -1.29
N PRO A 49 12.12 7.46 -1.13
CA PRO A 49 12.20 6.00 -1.20
C PRO A 49 12.55 5.50 -2.60
N ALA A 50 12.20 6.23 -3.66
CA ALA A 50 12.56 5.84 -5.03
C ALA A 50 14.07 5.71 -5.23
N THR A 51 14.87 6.55 -4.56
CA THR A 51 16.34 6.44 -4.60
C THR A 51 16.83 5.12 -3.97
N GLN A 52 16.23 4.71 -2.86
CA GLN A 52 16.57 3.48 -2.13
C GLN A 52 16.16 2.21 -2.90
N MET A 53 15.09 2.28 -3.70
CA MET A 53 14.62 1.16 -4.52
C MET A 53 15.59 0.75 -5.63
N THR A 54 16.62 1.54 -5.95
CA THR A 54 17.56 1.23 -7.03
C THR A 54 18.39 -0.03 -6.76
N LEU A 55 18.73 -0.31 -5.49
CA LEU A 55 19.67 -1.38 -5.11
C LEU A 55 19.01 -2.76 -4.89
N ASN A 56 17.69 -2.84 -4.72
CA ASN A 56 16.98 -4.09 -4.33
C ASN A 56 16.31 -4.87 -5.49
N THR A 57 16.65 -4.58 -6.74
CA THR A 57 15.86 -5.04 -7.91
C THR A 57 16.35 -6.31 -8.58
N PHE A 58 17.55 -6.80 -8.29
CA PHE A 58 18.17 -7.93 -8.99
C PHE A 58 18.01 -9.29 -8.29
N HIS A 59 17.48 -9.33 -7.07
CA HIS A 59 17.43 -10.56 -6.26
C HIS A 59 16.04 -10.85 -5.67
N PHE A 60 15.01 -10.92 -6.51
CA PHE A 60 13.84 -11.74 -6.16
C PHE A 60 14.17 -13.21 -6.48
N ALA A 61 14.90 -13.87 -5.57
CA ALA A 61 15.20 -15.28 -5.71
C ALA A 61 13.90 -16.11 -5.63
N GLY A 62 13.65 -16.94 -6.64
CA GLY A 62 12.56 -17.93 -6.64
C GLY A 62 11.42 -17.72 -7.65
N VAL A 63 11.44 -16.66 -8.47
CA VAL A 63 10.45 -16.45 -9.54
C VAL A 63 11.12 -16.59 -10.90
N SER A 64 10.71 -17.58 -11.70
CA SER A 64 11.29 -17.90 -13.00
C SER A 64 11.36 -16.67 -13.91
N SER A 65 12.60 -16.23 -14.20
CA SER A 65 13.06 -15.46 -15.37
C SER A 65 12.13 -14.41 -16.00
N LYS A 66 11.31 -13.69 -15.22
CA LYS A 66 10.67 -12.48 -15.71
C LYS A 66 11.65 -11.32 -15.60
N ASN A 67 12.26 -10.94 -16.73
CA ASN A 67 13.04 -9.70 -16.88
C ASN A 67 12.11 -8.48 -16.76
N VAL A 68 11.54 -8.24 -15.58
CA VAL A 68 10.73 -7.06 -15.30
C VAL A 68 11.63 -5.86 -15.06
N THR A 69 11.24 -4.70 -15.60
CA THR A 69 11.88 -3.44 -15.25
C THR A 69 11.41 -3.04 -13.85
N LEU A 70 12.33 -2.86 -12.91
CA LEU A 70 12.06 -2.50 -11.51
C LEU A 70 12.82 -1.23 -11.11
N GLY A 71 12.51 -0.70 -9.93
CA GLY A 71 13.19 0.46 -9.34
C GLY A 71 13.03 1.75 -10.15
N VAL A 72 14.06 2.60 -10.13
CA VAL A 72 14.06 3.92 -10.81
C VAL A 72 13.75 3.84 -12.30
N PRO A 73 14.30 2.89 -13.09
CA PRO A 73 13.91 2.72 -14.49
C PRO A 73 12.41 2.52 -14.69
N ARG A 74 11.75 1.75 -13.81
CA ARG A 74 10.30 1.52 -13.89
C ARG A 74 9.51 2.75 -13.49
N LEU A 75 9.93 3.44 -12.44
CA LEU A 75 9.30 4.68 -12.00
C LEU A 75 9.33 5.74 -13.12
N LYS A 76 10.46 5.88 -13.81
CA LYS A 76 10.61 6.79 -14.96
C LYS A 76 9.65 6.44 -16.11
N GLU A 77 9.45 5.15 -16.40
CA GLU A 77 8.50 4.73 -17.44
C GLU A 77 7.06 5.06 -17.09
N ILE A 78 6.66 4.89 -15.82
CA ILE A 78 5.30 5.14 -15.34
C ILE A 78 5.01 6.64 -15.33
N ILE A 79 5.89 7.45 -14.73
CA ILE A 79 5.70 8.91 -14.63
C ILE A 79 5.63 9.56 -16.03
N ASN A 80 6.48 9.12 -16.97
CA ASN A 80 6.50 9.68 -18.32
C ASN A 80 5.47 9.04 -19.27
N ILE A 81 4.67 8.07 -18.80
CA ILE A 81 3.65 7.38 -19.61
C ILE A 81 4.26 6.85 -20.92
N SER A 82 5.31 6.04 -20.79
CA SER A 82 6.01 5.50 -21.97
C SER A 82 5.10 4.63 -22.84
N LYS A 83 4.99 4.94 -24.13
CA LYS A 83 4.19 4.17 -25.10
C LYS A 83 4.71 2.74 -25.31
N LYS A 84 6.00 2.49 -25.07
CA LYS A 84 6.66 1.19 -25.23
C LYS A 84 7.47 0.88 -23.96
N PRO A 85 6.88 0.24 -22.94
CA PRO A 85 7.62 -0.16 -21.74
C PRO A 85 8.67 -1.22 -22.10
N LYS A 86 9.82 -1.22 -21.41
CA LYS A 86 10.93 -2.14 -21.72
C LYS A 86 10.59 -3.61 -21.50
N ALA A 87 9.77 -3.90 -20.48
CA ALA A 87 9.38 -5.25 -20.11
C ALA A 87 7.86 -5.36 -19.93
N PRO A 88 7.08 -5.38 -21.04
CA PRO A 88 5.64 -5.59 -20.95
C PRO A 88 5.35 -7.00 -20.45
N SER A 89 4.43 -7.14 -19.51
CA SER A 89 3.96 -8.43 -19.05
C SER A 89 2.48 -8.37 -18.70
N LEU A 90 1.82 -9.53 -18.75
CA LEU A 90 0.41 -9.67 -18.42
C LEU A 90 0.22 -10.91 -17.54
N THR A 91 -0.56 -10.76 -16.47
CA THR A 91 -0.93 -11.86 -15.59
C THR A 91 -2.33 -12.33 -15.97
N VAL A 92 -2.43 -13.52 -16.58
CA VAL A 92 -3.71 -14.16 -16.93
C VAL A 92 -4.10 -15.13 -15.82
N PHE A 93 -5.31 -14.98 -15.28
CA PHE A 93 -5.88 -15.95 -14.35
C PHE A 93 -6.87 -16.86 -15.09
N LEU A 94 -6.68 -18.17 -14.96
CA LEU A 94 -7.59 -19.17 -15.52
C LEU A 94 -8.84 -19.32 -14.64
N LYS A 95 -9.95 -19.79 -15.22
CA LYS A 95 -11.22 -20.01 -14.51
C LYS A 95 -11.64 -21.49 -14.58
N GLY A 96 -12.44 -21.92 -13.62
CA GLY A 96 -13.04 -23.27 -13.62
C GLY A 96 -11.99 -24.37 -13.47
N ALA A 97 -12.19 -25.48 -14.19
CA ALA A 97 -11.29 -26.63 -14.14
C ALA A 97 -9.86 -26.28 -14.57
N ALA A 98 -9.72 -25.39 -15.57
CA ALA A 98 -8.41 -24.93 -16.07
C ALA A 98 -7.57 -24.17 -15.03
N ALA A 99 -8.16 -23.71 -13.92
CA ALA A 99 -7.42 -23.09 -12.83
C ALA A 99 -6.83 -24.10 -11.83
N ARG A 100 -7.30 -25.36 -11.85
CA ARG A 100 -6.97 -26.40 -10.86
C ARG A 100 -6.26 -27.61 -11.47
N ASP A 101 -6.37 -27.78 -12.78
CA ASP A 101 -5.73 -28.84 -13.54
C ASP A 101 -4.49 -28.28 -14.24
N ALA A 102 -3.31 -28.80 -13.89
CA ALA A 102 -2.04 -28.38 -14.48
C ALA A 102 -1.63 -29.22 -15.71
N GLU A 103 -2.34 -30.32 -15.99
CA GLU A 103 -1.98 -31.30 -17.01
C GLU A 103 -2.86 -31.24 -18.28
N LYS A 104 -3.82 -30.31 -18.36
CA LYS A 104 -4.67 -30.07 -19.55
C LYS A 104 -4.49 -28.72 -20.19
#